data_AF-A0A1L7WBC7-F1
#
_entry.id   AF-A0A1L7WBC7-F1
#
_cell.length_a   1.000
_cell.length_b   1.000
_cell.length_c   1.000
_cell.angle_alpha   90.00
_cell.angle_beta   90.00
_cell.angle_gamma   90.00
#
_symmetry.space_group_name_H-M   'P 1'
#
loop_
_entity.id
_entity.type
_entity.pdbx_description
1 polymer ?
#
loop_
_entity_poly.entity_id
_entity_poly.type
_entity_poly.pdbx_seq_one_letter_code
_entity_poly.pdbx_strand_id
1 'polypeptide(L)'
;MLRRTYTFLRDLASARRRAGQRINSLEDRAKKAAKEHRNAIKRHKKAHRDDFLVDGSNIWQTAKSLKPDKRRQSRTDGGSASCLLPTATDMHRRRRSATAAQRSGHAEPYDEGVGPRGDVGQGLEGA
;
A
#
# COMPACT_ATOMS: atom_id res chain seq x y z
N MET A 1 -1.76 22.47 6.62
CA MET A 1 -2.51 21.84 7.74
C MET A 1 -3.00 20.41 7.44
N LEU A 2 -3.55 20.13 6.25
CA LEU A 2 -4.08 18.79 5.86
C LEU A 2 -3.18 17.57 6.16
N ARG A 3 -1.86 17.64 5.91
CA ARG A 3 -0.93 16.54 6.22
C ARG A 3 -0.93 16.18 7.71
N ARG A 4 -0.86 17.19 8.59
CA ARG A 4 -0.79 16.99 10.04
C ARG A 4 -2.08 16.35 10.55
N THR A 5 -3.23 16.87 10.12
CA THR A 5 -4.55 16.35 10.49
C THR A 5 -4.77 14.92 10.02
N TYR A 6 -4.41 14.60 8.77
CA TYR A 6 -4.47 13.24 8.24
C TYR A 6 -3.60 12.28 9.05
N THR A 7 -2.32 12.62 9.26
CA THR A 7 -1.39 11.77 10.02
C THR A 7 -1.92 11.50 11.42
N PHE A 8 -2.38 12.55 12.12
CA PHE A 8 -2.97 12.41 13.44
C PHE A 8 -4.16 11.45 13.47
N LEU A 9 -5.12 11.61 12.54
CA LEU A 9 -6.31 10.75 12.49
C LEU A 9 -5.97 9.30 12.14
N ARG A 10 -5.04 9.09 11.22
CA ARG A 10 -4.55 7.75 10.86
C ARG A 10 -3.89 7.06 12.05
N ASP A 11 -3.05 7.79 12.78
CA ASP A 11 -2.29 7.24 13.90
C ASP A 11 -3.22 6.98 15.10
N LEU A 12 -4.18 7.87 15.35
CA LEU A 12 -5.21 7.69 16.36
C LEU A 12 -6.11 6.47 16.06
N ALA A 13 -6.60 6.33 14.82
CA ALA A 13 -7.39 5.16 14.41
C ALA A 13 -6.58 3.85 14.56
N SER A 14 -5.30 3.88 14.17
CA SER A 14 -4.42 2.71 14.27
C SER A 14 -4.11 2.34 15.73
N ALA A 15 -3.91 3.33 16.60
CA ALA A 15 -3.74 3.10 18.03
C ALA A 15 -4.99 2.44 18.65
N ARG A 16 -6.19 2.92 18.28
CA ARG A 16 -7.45 2.32 18.74
C ARG A 16 -7.64 0.88 18.24
N ARG A 17 -7.36 0.61 16.96
CA ARG A 17 -7.36 -0.76 16.42
C ARG A 17 -6.42 -1.71 17.15
N ARG A 18 -5.21 -1.25 17.51
CA ARG A 18 -4.23 -2.05 18.27
C ARG A 18 -4.69 -2.32 19.71
N ALA A 19 -5.45 -1.41 20.29
CA ALA A 19 -6.10 -1.59 21.59
C ALA A 19 -7.40 -2.45 21.50
N GLY A 20 -7.70 -3.08 20.35
CA GLY A 20 -8.91 -3.88 20.14
C GLY A 20 -10.18 -3.05 19.92
N GLN A 21 -10.09 -1.72 19.91
CA GLN A 21 -11.22 -0.81 19.80
C GLN A 21 -11.37 -0.32 18.36
N ARG A 22 -12.38 -0.83 17.64
CA ARG A 22 -12.73 -0.34 16.29
C ARG A 22 -13.87 0.66 16.36
N ILE A 23 -13.52 1.94 16.28
CA ILE A 23 -14.50 3.04 16.28
C ILE A 23 -14.74 3.47 14.84
N ASN A 24 -15.89 3.09 14.26
CA ASN A 24 -16.22 3.33 12.85
C ASN A 24 -16.17 4.81 12.48
N SER A 25 -16.69 5.70 13.34
CA SER A 25 -16.67 7.15 13.10
C SER A 25 -15.24 7.73 12.99
N LEU A 26 -14.29 7.18 13.75
CA LEU A 26 -12.89 7.55 13.70
C LEU A 26 -12.22 7.04 12.43
N GLU A 27 -12.52 5.81 12.03
CA GLU A 27 -12.04 5.21 10.77
C GLU A 27 -12.52 6.01 9.56
N ASP A 28 -13.79 6.40 9.52
CA ASP A 28 -14.35 7.17 8.41
C ASP A 28 -13.78 8.58 8.34
N ARG A 29 -13.56 9.21 9.50
CA ARG A 29 -12.87 10.50 9.57
C ARG A 29 -11.41 10.40 9.10
N ALA A 30 -10.70 9.31 9.44
CA ALA A 30 -9.36 9.04 8.94
C ALA A 30 -9.33 8.82 7.43
N LYS A 31 -10.29 8.04 6.88
CA LYS A 31 -10.43 7.83 5.42
C LYS A 31 -10.72 9.14 4.68
N LYS A 32 -11.62 9.96 5.19
CA LYS A 32 -11.96 11.27 4.61
C LYS A 32 -10.74 12.18 4.58
N ALA A 33 -10.04 12.32 5.71
CA ALA A 33 -8.81 13.12 5.79
C ALA A 33 -7.71 12.61 4.84
N ALA A 34 -7.59 11.29 4.67
CA ALA A 34 -6.66 10.68 3.72
C ALA A 34 -6.99 11.07 2.27
N LYS A 35 -8.28 11.02 1.90
CA LYS A 35 -8.77 11.40 0.57
C LYS A 35 -8.48 12.88 0.30
N GLU A 36 -8.79 13.75 1.25
CA GLU A 36 -8.54 15.20 1.14
C GLU A 36 -7.06 15.51 0.98
N HIS A 37 -6.19 14.88 1.77
CA HIS A 37 -4.74 15.07 1.65
C HIS A 37 -4.22 14.63 0.27
N ARG A 38 -4.63 13.46 -0.22
CA ARG A 38 -4.25 12.98 -1.56
C ARG A 38 -4.74 13.91 -2.65
N ASN A 39 -5.96 14.42 -2.54
CA ASN A 39 -6.53 15.36 -3.49
C ASN A 39 -5.79 16.70 -3.48
N ALA A 40 -5.38 17.20 -2.32
CA ALA A 40 -4.58 18.40 -2.22
C ALA A 40 -3.22 18.25 -2.93
N ILE A 41 -2.56 17.10 -2.79
CA ILE A 41 -1.31 16.80 -3.53
C ILE A 41 -1.57 16.77 -5.04
N LYS A 42 -2.65 16.11 -5.48
CA LYS A 42 -3.02 16.06 -6.90
C LYS A 42 -3.28 17.45 -7.47
N ARG A 43 -4.04 18.28 -6.75
CA ARG A 43 -4.33 19.67 -7.13
C ARG A 43 -3.07 20.50 -7.22
N HIS A 44 -2.19 20.41 -6.23
CA HIS A 44 -0.92 21.15 -6.24
C HIS A 44 -0.04 20.75 -7.43
N LYS A 45 0.10 19.45 -7.71
CA LYS A 45 0.84 18.97 -8.88
C LYS A 45 0.21 19.41 -10.19
N LYS A 46 -1.12 19.39 -10.28
CA LYS A 46 -1.85 19.84 -11.46
C LYS A 46 -1.65 21.33 -11.68
N ALA A 47 -1.88 22.16 -10.67
CA ALA A 47 -1.67 23.60 -10.74
C ALA A 47 -0.23 23.93 -11.17
N HIS A 48 0.76 23.32 -10.53
CA HIS A 48 2.16 23.48 -10.93
C HIS A 48 2.42 23.11 -12.39
N ARG A 49 1.80 22.02 -12.88
CA ARG A 49 1.90 21.61 -14.29
C ARG A 49 1.20 22.59 -15.22
N ASP A 50 0.01 23.06 -14.86
CA ASP A 50 -0.77 24.01 -15.65
C ASP A 50 -0.02 25.34 -15.74
N ASP A 51 0.50 25.86 -14.63
CA ASP A 51 1.33 27.08 -14.55
C ASP A 51 2.61 26.94 -15.39
N PHE A 52 3.26 25.77 -15.34
CA PHE A 52 4.46 25.50 -16.14
C PHE A 52 4.19 25.58 -17.64
N LEU A 53 3.00 25.16 -18.09
CA LEU A 53 2.58 25.17 -19.49
C LEU A 53 2.12 26.54 -19.99
N VAL A 54 1.70 27.45 -19.09
CA VAL A 54 1.28 28.81 -19.46
C VAL A 54 2.45 29.62 -20.00
N ASP A 55 3.66 29.43 -19.46
CA ASP A 55 4.87 30.06 -19.98
C ASP A 55 5.40 29.26 -21.19
N GLY A 56 5.06 29.73 -22.39
CA GLY A 56 5.49 29.13 -23.66
C GLY A 56 7.01 29.07 -23.84
N SER A 57 7.80 29.83 -23.05
CA SER A 57 9.26 29.75 -23.06
C SER A 57 9.78 28.49 -22.37
N ASN A 58 9.04 27.94 -21.40
CA ASN A 58 9.44 26.74 -20.65
C ASN A 58 9.57 25.49 -21.54
N ILE A 59 8.74 25.38 -22.59
CA ILE A 59 8.80 24.26 -23.55
C ILE A 59 10.16 24.28 -24.27
N TRP A 60 10.56 25.45 -24.77
CA TRP A 60 11.82 25.62 -25.50
C TRP A 60 13.05 25.55 -24.60
N GLN A 61 12.99 26.06 -23.36
CA GLN A 61 14.08 25.93 -22.38
C GLN A 61 14.29 24.47 -21.94
N THR A 62 13.20 23.71 -21.78
CA THR A 62 13.27 22.28 -21.47
C THR A 62 13.90 21.52 -22.64
N ALA A 63 13.47 21.80 -23.87
CA ALA A 63 14.05 21.20 -25.07
C ALA A 63 15.54 21.51 -25.21
N LYS A 64 15.96 22.75 -24.92
CA LYS A 64 17.37 23.16 -24.92
C LYS A 64 18.20 22.43 -23.87
N SER A 65 17.59 22.02 -22.77
CA SER A 65 18.24 21.29 -21.68
C SER A 65 18.38 19.79 -21.96
N LEU A 66 17.72 19.26 -23.00
CA LEU A 66 17.92 17.89 -23.46
C LEU A 66 19.23 17.82 -24.24
N LYS A 67 20.31 17.39 -23.57
CA LYS A 67 21.55 17.02 -24.28
C LYS A 67 21.23 15.82 -25.18
N PRO A 68 21.61 15.83 -26.47
CA PRO A 68 21.43 14.69 -27.34
C PRO A 68 22.19 13.48 -26.76
N ASP A 69 21.49 12.35 -26.62
CA ASP A 69 22.06 11.12 -26.09
C ASP A 69 23.14 10.59 -27.05
N LYS A 70 24.42 10.71 -26.64
CA LYS A 70 25.56 10.17 -27.40
C LYS A 70 25.75 8.65 -27.24
N ARG A 71 24.82 7.92 -26.62
CA ARG A 71 24.94 6.48 -26.29
C ARG A 71 24.41 5.51 -27.36
N ARG A 72 24.42 5.87 -28.64
CA ARG A 72 24.03 4.94 -29.73
C ARG A 72 25.02 4.85 -30.89
N GLN A 73 26.33 5.00 -30.65
CA GLN A 73 27.33 4.82 -31.72
C GLN A 73 28.54 3.94 -31.36
N SER A 74 28.62 3.34 -30.17
CA SER A 74 29.65 2.33 -29.90
C SER A 74 29.20 1.33 -28.84
N ARG A 75 28.88 0.11 -29.30
CA ARG A 75 28.96 -1.19 -28.59
C ARG A 75 28.11 -2.22 -29.33
N THR A 76 28.56 -2.63 -30.51
CA THR A 76 28.70 -4.07 -30.73
C THR A 76 30.00 -4.43 -30.04
N ASP A 77 29.94 -5.30 -29.04
CA ASP A 77 31.01 -6.15 -28.50
C ASP A 77 30.87 -6.30 -26.97
N GLY A 78 30.59 -7.54 -26.56
CA GLY A 78 31.03 -8.07 -25.27
C GLY A 78 30.02 -8.04 -24.12
N GLY A 79 29.39 -9.19 -23.86
CA GLY A 79 29.10 -9.64 -22.49
C GLY A 79 27.73 -9.25 -21.91
N SER A 80 26.67 -9.93 -22.35
CA SER A 80 25.39 -9.97 -21.63
C SER A 80 25.53 -10.87 -20.39
N ALA A 81 25.98 -10.30 -19.26
CA ALA A 81 25.74 -10.88 -17.95
C ALA A 81 24.38 -10.37 -17.47
N SER A 82 23.32 -11.10 -17.83
CA SER A 82 21.98 -10.86 -17.32
C SER A 82 21.95 -11.16 -15.83
N CYS A 83 21.83 -10.12 -15.00
CA CYS A 83 21.41 -10.24 -13.62
C CYS A 83 19.96 -10.76 -13.62
N LEU A 84 19.80 -12.08 -13.68
CA LEU A 84 18.49 -12.73 -13.59
C LEU A 84 17.82 -12.29 -12.28
N LEU A 85 16.70 -11.59 -12.42
CA LEU A 85 15.84 -11.30 -11.28
C LEU A 85 15.29 -12.63 -10.75
N PRO A 86 15.33 -12.88 -9.43
CA PRO A 86 14.78 -14.08 -8.86
C PRO A 86 13.28 -14.17 -9.19
N THR A 87 12.87 -15.35 -9.68
CA THR A 87 11.48 -15.63 -10.03
C THR A 87 10.64 -15.73 -8.77
N ALA A 88 9.32 -15.55 -8.88
CA ALA A 88 8.39 -15.44 -7.76
C ALA A 88 8.43 -16.63 -6.76
N THR A 89 8.98 -17.78 -7.15
CA THR A 89 9.17 -18.94 -6.27
C THR A 89 10.37 -18.81 -5.31
N ASP A 90 11.39 -18.01 -5.63
CA ASP A 90 12.56 -17.78 -4.77
C ASP A 90 12.22 -16.98 -3.50
N MET A 91 11.17 -16.15 -3.57
CA MET A 91 10.69 -15.35 -2.44
C MET A 91 10.17 -16.20 -1.25
N HIS A 92 9.81 -17.47 -1.47
CA HIS A 92 9.19 -18.31 -0.43
C HIS A 92 10.17 -19.03 0.50
N ARG A 93 11.48 -19.06 0.18
CA ARG A 93 12.46 -19.78 1.01
C ARG A 93 13.02 -18.95 2.18
N ARG A 94 12.97 -17.62 2.10
CA ARG A 94 13.57 -16.71 3.11
C ARG A 94 12.63 -16.30 4.25
N ARG A 95 11.46 -16.93 4.40
CA ARG A 95 10.47 -16.62 5.45
C ARG A 95 10.36 -17.67 6.57
N ARG A 96 11.30 -18.62 6.67
CA ARG A 96 11.32 -19.61 7.77
C ARG A 96 12.70 -19.72 8.40
N SER A 97 13.09 -18.67 9.13
CA SER A 97 14.26 -18.70 10.01
C SER A 97 14.07 -17.72 11.19
N ALA A 98 13.01 -17.91 11.99
CA ALA A 98 12.94 -17.47 13.39
C ALA A 98 11.54 -17.74 13.95
N THR A 99 11.34 -18.91 14.57
CA THR A 99 10.50 -19.14 15.78
C THR A 99 10.46 -20.66 16.03
N ALA A 100 11.55 -21.22 16.54
CA ALA A 100 11.59 -22.61 17.02
C ALA A 100 12.33 -22.74 18.37
N ALA A 101 12.34 -21.66 19.17
CA ALA A 101 12.93 -21.66 20.50
C ALA A 101 12.22 -20.61 21.37
N GLN A 102 10.98 -20.89 21.79
CA GLN A 102 10.28 -20.27 22.92
C GLN A 102 8.82 -20.76 22.95
N ARG A 103 8.59 -21.99 23.40
CA ARG A 103 7.30 -22.45 23.96
C ARG A 103 7.50 -23.83 24.60
N SER A 104 8.27 -23.84 25.69
CA SER A 104 8.15 -24.83 26.75
C SER A 104 7.33 -24.16 27.85
N GLY A 105 6.08 -24.57 28.00
CA GLY A 105 5.13 -23.98 28.95
C GLY A 105 3.75 -24.62 28.80
N HIS A 106 3.64 -25.81 29.40
CA HIS A 106 2.45 -26.49 29.91
C HIS A 106 1.08 -25.80 29.70
N ALA A 107 0.17 -26.47 29.00
CA ALA A 107 -1.27 -26.18 29.05
C ALA A 107 -2.03 -27.51 29.13
N GLU A 108 -2.72 -27.69 30.27
CA GLU A 108 -3.67 -28.77 30.56
C GLU A 108 -4.82 -28.81 29.54
N PRO A 109 -5.38 -30.00 29.22
CA PRO A 109 -6.56 -30.10 28.40
C PRO A 109 -7.82 -29.86 29.24
N TYR A 110 -8.60 -28.85 28.90
CA TYR A 110 -10.01 -28.79 29.27
C TYR A 110 -10.84 -29.42 28.16
N ASP A 111 -11.58 -30.45 28.55
CA ASP A 111 -12.47 -31.26 27.74
C ASP A 111 -13.91 -30.70 27.73
N GLU A 112 -14.62 -31.07 26.67
CA GLU A 112 -16.07 -31.08 26.41
C GLU A 112 -16.86 -29.79 26.10
N GLY A 113 -17.62 -29.88 25.01
CA GLY A 113 -18.71 -28.95 24.69
C GLY A 113 -19.19 -28.96 23.23
N VAL A 114 -19.61 -30.11 22.71
CA VAL A 114 -20.35 -30.26 21.44
C VAL A 114 -21.68 -29.47 21.49
N GLY A 115 -21.97 -28.68 20.45
CA GLY A 115 -23.28 -28.07 20.20
C GLY A 115 -23.58 -28.03 18.70
N PRO A 116 -24.75 -28.52 18.22
CA PRO A 116 -24.94 -28.91 16.83
C PRO A 116 -25.32 -27.76 15.87
N ARG A 117 -25.07 -28.05 14.59
CA ARG A 117 -25.44 -27.31 13.38
C ARG A 117 -26.94 -27.03 13.33
N GLY A 118 -27.31 -25.76 13.14
CA GLY A 118 -28.63 -25.36 12.67
C GLY A 118 -28.59 -25.13 11.16
N ASP A 119 -28.94 -26.18 10.42
CA ASP A 119 -29.42 -26.10 9.03
C ASP A 119 -30.95 -26.00 9.09
N VAL A 120 -31.53 -24.94 8.55
CA VAL A 120 -32.96 -24.85 8.27
C VAL A 120 -33.12 -24.11 6.96
N GLY A 121 -33.52 -24.86 5.92
CA GLY A 121 -33.89 -24.33 4.62
C GLY A 121 -35.35 -23.87 4.52
N GLN A 122 -35.73 -23.58 3.27
CA GLN A 122 -37.07 -23.30 2.73
C GLN A 122 -37.60 -21.89 3.07
N GLY A 123 -37.91 -20.99 2.14
CA GLY A 123 -38.41 -21.12 0.77
C GLY A 123 -39.92 -20.92 0.77
N LEU A 124 -40.41 -19.72 0.42
CA LEU A 124 -41.78 -19.49 -0.09
C LEU A 124 -41.81 -18.21 -0.93
N GLU A 125 -42.21 -18.39 -2.19
CA GLU A 125 -42.71 -17.35 -3.09
C GLU A 125 -44.11 -16.88 -2.66
N GLY A 126 -44.51 -15.68 -3.11
CA GLY A 126 -45.93 -15.34 -3.31
C GLY A 126 -46.39 -14.00 -2.73
N ALA A 127 -46.50 -12.99 -3.60
CA ALA A 127 -47.74 -12.24 -3.92
C ALA A 127 -47.42 -11.07 -4.86
#